data_AF-A0A353YWU1-F1
#
_entry.id   AF-A0A353YWU1-F1
#
_cell.length_a   1.000
_cell.length_b   1.000
_cell.length_c   1.000
_cell.angle_alpha   90.00
_cell.angle_beta   90.00
_cell.angle_gamma   90.00
#
_symmetry.space_group_name_H-M   'P 1'
#
loop_
_entity.id
_entity.type
_entity.pdbx_description
1 polymer ?
#
loop_
_entity_poly.entity_id
_entity_poly.type
_entity_poly.pdbx_seq_one_letter_code
_entity_poly.pdbx_strand_id
1 'polypeptide(L)'
;MKRISVVLFVISSVFFSQCEVLREGCMDQNALNYSVAADIPDNSCIYAEGCTNPSASNYDRNAVLDDGSCIYDSLSVGDCNPVLEGNLSVTNETGDILFLFNELSYVTCIPANTENFIVNIPNQTNSVLVLQVWKSNEVGDVADPNLDNVYRQWSVALSNTTLETERANWRITDSDVNTSSGTLLLTYPSFDEYNQEVIYQVDVYLNSKTGARLASIQPGVEDKKVSIDFGAHYLFYRYWYSDPNSPSSEITEIGWDESDYIVVNAEHKEVEIDVPVYVSVVGKYGYLNIENATADPISIFANDQLIESIAKVDGSPDGLSIIPANNSTTFLIPEQSYTITAKSLDGSTSIISFKNVNIVQSHTAELYVGGKHKEISVTNNTTEVLMLTTEDGKYLGKTMNPGEATGLYLVQNEYDSLLVVTPNNSKKKKIPATTDVVVSDLDEFVTQELIVTSAWDVIGSGHYQSPDINDNETTSMTATLFNTNRVLLSFEYKVSSEYGYDKFNFNIDGEVLINGESGDTEWKNYSVNVEPGFHNLEWIYIKDGMFSFGNDNVEIRNITIN
;
A
#
# COMPACT_ATOMS: atom_id res chain seq x y z
N MET A 1 28.51 -102.58 45.99
CA MET A 1 28.40 -103.38 47.24
C MET A 1 29.77 -103.35 47.92
N LYS A 2 29.90 -102.68 49.09
CA LYS A 2 31.00 -102.75 50.11
C LYS A 2 32.45 -102.48 49.60
N ARG A 3 33.29 -101.61 50.17
CA ARG A 3 33.52 -101.29 51.60
C ARG A 3 34.32 -99.97 51.77
N ILE A 4 34.13 -99.42 52.96
CA ILE A 4 34.82 -98.32 53.67
C ILE A 4 36.35 -98.53 53.79
N SER A 5 37.14 -97.45 53.74
CA SER A 5 38.17 -97.12 54.75
C SER A 5 38.74 -95.71 54.60
N VAL A 6 38.51 -94.93 55.65
CA VAL A 6 39.20 -93.68 56.00
C VAL A 6 40.59 -94.03 56.51
N VAL A 7 41.65 -93.39 56.00
CA VAL A 7 42.90 -93.18 56.76
C VAL A 7 43.40 -91.77 56.50
N LEU A 8 43.45 -91.03 57.60
CA LEU A 8 44.00 -89.70 57.80
C LEU A 8 45.54 -89.77 57.69
N PHE A 9 46.16 -88.91 56.87
CA PHE A 9 47.58 -88.57 57.03
C PHE A 9 47.75 -87.06 56.83
N VAL A 10 47.89 -86.37 57.95
CA VAL A 10 48.44 -85.02 58.04
C VAL A 10 49.95 -85.16 57.80
N ILE A 11 50.56 -84.31 56.95
CA ILE A 11 51.89 -83.72 57.17
C ILE A 11 52.17 -82.67 56.07
N SER A 12 52.53 -81.48 56.55
CA SER A 12 53.26 -80.40 55.89
C SER A 12 52.60 -79.67 54.72
N SER A 13 51.73 -78.71 55.04
CA SER A 13 51.50 -77.55 54.19
C SER A 13 52.76 -76.67 54.18
N VAL A 14 53.67 -76.95 53.25
CA VAL A 14 54.63 -75.97 52.78
C VAL A 14 53.81 -74.89 52.08
N PHE A 15 53.66 -73.73 52.73
CA PHE A 15 53.21 -72.51 52.06
C PHE A 15 54.25 -72.17 51.00
N PHE A 16 54.08 -72.70 49.79
CA PHE A 16 54.58 -72.00 48.62
C PHE A 16 53.76 -70.73 48.54
N SER A 17 54.32 -69.63 49.05
CA SER A 17 54.00 -68.31 48.54
C SER A 17 54.35 -68.36 47.06
N GLN A 18 53.37 -68.73 46.24
CA GLN A 18 53.44 -68.42 44.83
C GLN A 18 53.36 -66.90 44.82
N CYS A 19 54.52 -66.29 44.56
CA CYS A 19 54.57 -64.93 44.08
C CYS A 19 53.80 -64.95 42.77
N GLU A 20 52.50 -64.63 42.82
CA GLU A 20 51.77 -64.26 41.62
C GLU A 20 52.49 -63.05 41.07
N VAL A 21 53.25 -63.27 40.00
CA VAL A 21 53.85 -62.21 39.22
C VAL A 21 52.67 -61.51 38.57
N LEU A 22 52.21 -60.43 39.20
CA LEU A 22 51.17 -59.58 38.65
C LEU A 22 51.67 -59.10 37.30
N ARG A 23 51.00 -59.54 36.23
CA ARG A 23 51.39 -59.16 34.88
C ARG A 23 50.65 -57.88 34.53
N GLU A 24 51.43 -56.83 34.37
CA GLU A 24 50.98 -55.57 33.79
C GLU A 24 50.69 -55.78 32.30
N GLY A 25 49.55 -55.27 31.85
CA GLY A 25 49.16 -55.31 30.45
C GLY A 25 47.73 -54.80 30.22
N CYS A 26 47.34 -54.66 28.96
CA CYS A 26 45.99 -54.22 28.64
C CYS A 26 44.94 -55.29 28.99
N MET A 27 43.99 -54.93 29.86
CA MET A 27 42.89 -55.81 30.28
C MET A 27 41.58 -55.59 29.51
N ASP A 28 41.54 -54.65 28.55
CA ASP A 28 40.36 -54.37 27.73
C ASP A 28 40.31 -55.29 26.51
N GLN A 29 39.25 -56.10 26.39
CA GLN A 29 39.07 -57.04 25.28
C GLN A 29 38.98 -56.37 23.89
N ASN A 30 38.68 -55.07 23.85
CA ASN A 30 38.54 -54.31 22.62
C ASN A 30 39.87 -53.71 22.14
N ALA A 31 40.95 -53.83 22.92
CA ALA A 31 42.28 -53.34 22.54
C ALA A 31 43.07 -54.37 21.71
N LEU A 32 43.88 -53.89 20.76
CA LEU A 32 44.76 -54.69 19.90
C LEU A 32 45.81 -55.48 20.68
N ASN A 33 46.22 -54.99 21.84
CA ASN A 33 47.17 -55.66 22.73
C ASN A 33 46.49 -56.23 23.99
N TYR A 34 45.19 -56.56 23.91
CA TYR A 34 44.49 -57.26 24.98
C TYR A 34 45.27 -58.51 25.42
N SER A 35 45.55 -58.58 26.72
CA SER A 35 46.20 -59.73 27.34
C SER A 35 45.27 -60.35 28.38
N VAL A 36 44.73 -61.52 28.07
CA VAL A 36 43.96 -62.33 29.01
C VAL A 36 44.78 -62.78 30.24
N ALA A 37 46.10 -62.67 30.16
CA ALA A 37 47.02 -63.00 31.25
C ALA A 37 47.46 -61.80 32.09
N ALA A 38 46.94 -60.59 31.80
CA ALA A 38 47.20 -59.40 32.60
C ALA A 38 46.31 -59.38 33.85
N ASP A 39 46.92 -59.12 35.00
CA ASP A 39 46.26 -59.05 36.31
C ASP A 39 46.10 -57.59 36.79
N ILE A 40 46.87 -56.66 36.21
CA ILE A 40 46.87 -55.23 36.53
C ILE A 40 46.84 -54.42 35.21
N PRO A 41 45.94 -53.44 35.06
CA PRO A 41 45.94 -52.55 33.91
C PRO A 41 47.10 -51.57 34.01
N ASP A 42 47.93 -51.50 32.97
CA ASP A 42 49.14 -50.67 32.90
C ASP A 42 48.99 -49.44 32.00
N ASN A 43 47.75 -49.12 31.61
CA ASN A 43 47.40 -48.10 30.61
C ASN A 43 48.11 -48.28 29.26
N SER A 44 48.62 -49.48 28.95
CA SER A 44 49.26 -49.75 27.65
C SER A 44 48.27 -50.08 26.54
N CYS A 45 46.96 -50.04 26.78
CA CYS A 45 45.94 -50.43 25.80
C CYS A 45 46.08 -49.64 24.50
N ILE A 46 46.33 -50.38 23.41
CA ILE A 46 46.40 -49.86 22.05
C ILE A 46 45.07 -50.18 21.40
N TYR A 47 44.30 -49.17 21.07
CA TYR A 47 43.04 -49.34 20.36
C TYR A 47 43.26 -49.28 18.86
N ALA A 48 42.40 -49.97 18.11
CA ALA A 48 42.33 -49.73 16.67
C ALA A 48 41.72 -48.34 16.49
N GLU A 49 42.58 -47.40 16.10
CA GLU A 49 42.25 -46.01 15.81
C GLU A 49 41.88 -45.88 14.34
N GLY A 50 40.79 -45.17 14.06
CA GLY A 50 40.25 -44.97 12.72
C GLY A 50 38.81 -44.47 12.80
N CYS A 51 38.22 -44.15 11.65
CA CYS A 51 36.85 -43.64 11.65
C CYS A 51 35.83 -44.68 12.15
N THR A 52 35.18 -44.39 13.28
CA THR A 52 34.19 -45.28 13.92
C THR A 52 32.75 -45.08 13.41
N ASN A 53 32.52 -44.07 12.57
CA ASN A 53 31.19 -43.72 12.07
C ASN A 53 30.84 -44.50 10.79
N PRO A 54 29.79 -45.35 10.79
CA PRO A 54 29.38 -46.15 9.61
C PRO A 54 28.99 -45.34 8.38
N SER A 55 28.74 -44.03 8.53
CA SER A 55 28.35 -43.12 7.46
C SER A 55 29.53 -42.44 6.76
N ALA A 56 30.77 -42.63 7.21
CA ALA A 56 31.96 -42.08 6.56
C ALA A 56 32.47 -42.97 5.41
N SER A 57 33.05 -42.34 4.38
CA SER A 57 33.62 -43.03 3.22
C SER A 57 34.89 -43.80 3.54
N ASN A 58 35.59 -43.46 4.63
CA ASN A 58 36.70 -44.23 5.18
C ASN A 58 36.34 -44.93 6.51
N TYR A 59 35.06 -45.23 6.75
CA TYR A 59 34.63 -46.00 7.92
C TYR A 59 35.45 -47.30 8.08
N ASP A 60 36.12 -47.46 9.22
CA ASP A 60 36.80 -48.70 9.59
C ASP A 60 35.96 -49.45 10.63
N ARG A 61 35.33 -50.54 10.19
CA ARG A 61 34.54 -51.41 11.07
C ARG A 61 35.33 -52.06 12.20
N ASN A 62 36.66 -52.00 12.17
CA ASN A 62 37.54 -52.55 13.19
C ASN A 62 38.05 -51.48 14.15
N ALA A 63 37.83 -50.19 13.86
CA ALA A 63 38.15 -49.11 14.78
C ALA A 63 37.18 -49.11 15.96
N VAL A 64 37.72 -48.91 17.16
CA VAL A 64 36.96 -48.82 18.42
C VAL A 64 37.16 -47.48 19.12
N LEU A 65 38.11 -46.68 18.64
CA LEU A 65 38.38 -45.32 19.08
C LEU A 65 38.50 -44.43 17.85
N ASP A 66 37.73 -43.34 17.80
CA ASP A 66 37.78 -42.39 16.69
C ASP A 66 39.05 -41.54 16.79
N ASP A 67 39.80 -41.48 15.70
CA ASP A 67 41.03 -40.69 15.57
C ASP A 67 40.79 -39.34 14.87
N GLY A 68 39.53 -39.02 14.58
CA GLY A 68 39.14 -37.81 13.84
C GLY A 68 39.50 -37.87 12.37
N SER A 69 39.90 -39.04 11.85
CA SER A 69 40.22 -39.22 10.44
C SER A 69 38.99 -39.42 9.55
N CYS A 70 37.77 -39.43 10.10
CA CYS A 70 36.53 -39.64 9.34
C CYS A 70 36.44 -38.69 8.14
N ILE A 71 36.67 -39.28 6.97
CA ILE A 71 36.38 -38.72 5.66
C ILE A 71 34.94 -39.13 5.39
N TYR A 72 34.02 -38.27 5.78
CA TYR A 72 32.79 -38.20 5.04
C TYR A 72 33.22 -37.77 3.64
N ASP A 73 32.84 -38.52 2.59
CA ASP A 73 32.73 -37.90 1.27
C ASP A 73 32.02 -36.60 1.58
N SER A 74 32.70 -35.47 1.35
CA SER A 74 32.06 -34.18 1.42
C SER A 74 30.75 -34.44 0.69
N LEU A 75 29.61 -34.44 1.41
CA LEU A 75 28.31 -34.29 0.78
C LEU A 75 28.61 -33.25 -0.25
N SER A 76 28.55 -33.61 -1.54
CA SER A 76 29.05 -32.74 -2.59
C SER A 76 28.54 -31.35 -2.24
N VAL A 77 29.44 -30.46 -1.79
CA VAL A 77 29.12 -29.10 -1.33
C VAL A 77 28.83 -28.32 -2.61
N GLY A 78 27.83 -28.79 -3.33
CA GLY A 78 27.89 -28.92 -4.78
C GLY A 78 26.52 -29.11 -5.38
N ASP A 79 25.52 -29.46 -4.57
CA ASP A 79 24.14 -29.10 -4.88
C ASP A 79 23.57 -28.31 -3.69
N CYS A 80 24.20 -27.17 -3.36
CA CYS A 80 23.46 -26.07 -2.72
C CYS A 80 22.48 -25.54 -3.78
N ASN A 81 21.48 -26.35 -4.12
CA ASN A 81 20.51 -26.03 -5.15
C ASN A 81 19.30 -25.42 -4.46
N PRO A 82 18.93 -24.18 -4.82
CA PRO A 82 17.68 -23.62 -4.33
C PRO A 82 16.53 -24.48 -4.84
N VAL A 83 15.49 -24.62 -4.02
CA VAL A 83 14.24 -25.21 -4.48
C VAL A 83 13.46 -24.18 -5.32
N LEU A 84 12.63 -24.63 -6.25
CA LEU A 84 11.79 -23.72 -7.06
C LEU A 84 10.74 -22.99 -6.22
N GLU A 85 10.24 -23.67 -5.18
CA GLU A 85 9.19 -23.19 -4.29
C GLU A 85 9.57 -23.47 -2.84
N GLY A 86 9.53 -22.44 -1.99
CA GLY A 86 9.89 -22.54 -0.58
C GLY A 86 9.33 -21.40 0.26
N ASN A 87 9.40 -21.57 1.57
CA ASN A 87 8.86 -20.64 2.57
C ASN A 87 9.94 -19.78 3.24
N LEU A 88 11.21 -19.98 2.89
CA LEU A 88 12.34 -19.15 3.29
C LEU A 88 13.18 -18.75 2.07
N SER A 89 13.63 -17.50 2.03
CA SER A 89 14.61 -16.97 1.09
C SER A 89 15.79 -16.44 1.88
N VAL A 90 17.01 -16.82 1.53
CA VAL A 90 18.22 -16.40 2.24
C VAL A 90 19.15 -15.62 1.31
N THR A 91 19.56 -14.44 1.77
CA THR A 91 20.63 -13.63 1.19
C THR A 91 21.87 -13.78 2.07
N ASN A 92 22.90 -14.42 1.52
CA ASN A 92 24.19 -14.60 2.16
C ASN A 92 25.19 -13.60 1.57
N GLU A 93 25.53 -12.56 2.33
CA GLU A 93 26.56 -11.58 1.96
C GLU A 93 27.92 -11.86 2.60
N THR A 94 28.05 -13.01 3.28
CA THR A 94 29.33 -13.43 3.83
C THR A 94 30.23 -13.98 2.72
N GLY A 95 31.54 -13.93 2.96
CA GLY A 95 32.53 -14.60 2.11
C GLY A 95 32.52 -16.13 2.22
N ASP A 96 31.73 -16.70 3.16
CA ASP A 96 31.73 -18.12 3.50
C ASP A 96 30.45 -18.82 3.01
N ILE A 97 30.53 -20.13 2.78
CA ILE A 97 29.33 -20.96 2.61
C ILE A 97 28.68 -21.11 3.99
N LEU A 98 27.36 -21.01 4.04
CA LEU A 98 26.60 -21.14 5.28
C LEU A 98 25.87 -22.48 5.31
N PHE A 99 25.89 -23.17 6.43
CA PHE A 99 25.07 -24.36 6.67
C PHE A 99 23.88 -24.00 7.53
N LEU A 100 22.67 -24.22 7.00
CA LEU A 100 21.41 -23.97 7.66
C LEU A 100 20.91 -25.25 8.33
N PHE A 101 20.50 -25.13 9.58
CA PHE A 101 19.92 -26.19 10.39
C PHE A 101 18.59 -25.74 10.96
N ASN A 102 17.67 -26.68 11.14
CA ASN A 102 16.48 -26.51 11.97
C ASN A 102 16.74 -27.25 13.28
N GLU A 103 16.90 -26.49 14.36
CA GLU A 103 17.53 -26.97 15.58
C GLU A 103 18.88 -27.63 15.24
N LEU A 104 19.03 -28.94 15.42
CA LEU A 104 20.27 -29.68 15.11
C LEU A 104 20.19 -30.54 13.84
N SER A 105 19.10 -30.42 13.08
CA SER A 105 18.92 -31.15 11.83
C SER A 105 19.40 -30.30 10.66
N TYR A 106 20.44 -30.77 9.96
CA TYR A 106 20.92 -30.12 8.75
C TYR A 106 19.80 -30.00 7.70
N VAL A 107 19.62 -28.80 7.17
CA VAL A 107 18.62 -28.48 6.14
C VAL A 107 19.29 -28.39 4.78
N THR A 108 20.21 -27.45 4.61
CA THR A 108 20.89 -27.19 3.33
C THR A 108 22.11 -26.29 3.52
N CYS A 109 22.91 -26.15 2.46
CA CYS A 109 23.97 -25.17 2.35
C CYS A 109 23.52 -23.97 1.50
N ILE A 110 24.00 -22.78 1.84
CA ILE A 110 23.73 -21.52 1.14
C ILE A 110 25.09 -20.98 0.66
N PRO A 111 25.31 -20.82 -0.66
CA PRO A 111 26.59 -20.37 -1.18
C PRO A 111 26.93 -18.94 -0.72
N ALA A 112 28.22 -18.63 -0.66
CA ALA A 112 28.72 -17.28 -0.38
C ALA A 112 28.19 -16.27 -1.41
N ASN A 113 27.99 -15.01 -1.00
CA ASN A 113 27.57 -13.90 -1.87
C ASN A 113 26.35 -14.22 -2.77
N THR A 114 25.35 -14.88 -2.21
CA THR A 114 24.14 -15.30 -2.93
C THR A 114 22.93 -14.51 -2.47
N GLU A 115 22.09 -14.09 -3.40
CA GLU A 115 20.80 -13.46 -3.12
C GLU A 115 19.64 -14.40 -3.46
N ASN A 116 18.55 -14.30 -2.70
CA ASN A 116 17.30 -15.03 -2.94
C ASN A 116 17.47 -16.56 -3.02
N PHE A 117 18.30 -17.14 -2.14
CA PHE A 117 18.46 -18.59 -2.06
C PHE A 117 17.22 -19.22 -1.41
N ILE A 118 16.39 -19.88 -2.21
CA ILE A 118 15.09 -20.39 -1.73
C ILE A 118 15.27 -21.75 -1.04
N VAL A 119 14.71 -21.84 0.17
CA VAL A 119 14.67 -23.03 1.02
C VAL A 119 13.23 -23.31 1.41
N ASN A 120 12.82 -24.58 1.34
CA ASN A 120 11.55 -25.03 1.89
C ASN A 120 11.79 -25.79 3.19
N ILE A 121 11.31 -25.25 4.30
CA ILE A 121 11.46 -25.82 5.63
C ILE A 121 10.08 -26.29 6.11
N PRO A 122 9.86 -27.60 6.26
CA PRO A 122 8.56 -28.12 6.68
C PRO A 122 8.12 -27.54 8.04
N ASN A 123 7.01 -26.79 8.07
CA ASN A 123 6.40 -26.27 9.30
C ASN A 123 4.92 -26.67 9.37
N GLN A 124 4.62 -27.85 9.93
CA GLN A 124 3.26 -28.41 9.91
C GLN A 124 2.30 -27.77 10.92
N THR A 125 2.80 -26.99 11.88
CA THR A 125 2.04 -26.48 13.03
C THR A 125 1.93 -24.96 13.07
N ASN A 126 2.43 -24.24 12.05
CA ASN A 126 2.59 -22.77 12.05
C ASN A 126 3.29 -22.26 13.33
N SER A 127 4.17 -23.08 13.90
CA SER A 127 4.93 -22.73 15.09
C SER A 127 6.17 -21.94 14.73
N VAL A 128 6.67 -21.15 15.67
CA VAL A 128 7.98 -20.51 15.57
C VAL A 128 9.05 -21.60 15.58
N LEU A 129 9.86 -21.69 14.52
CA LEU A 129 11.00 -22.58 14.41
C LEU A 129 12.27 -21.88 14.85
N VAL A 130 13.23 -22.64 15.39
CA VAL A 130 14.58 -22.13 15.66
C VAL A 130 15.49 -22.64 14.56
N LEU A 131 15.89 -21.78 13.62
CA LEU A 131 16.90 -22.16 12.63
C LEU A 131 18.23 -21.51 12.98
N GLN A 132 19.27 -22.29 12.77
CA GLN A 132 20.64 -21.96 13.14
C GLN A 132 21.52 -22.05 11.90
N VAL A 133 22.51 -21.18 11.84
CA VAL A 133 23.47 -21.12 10.75
C VAL A 133 24.87 -21.20 11.31
N TRP A 134 25.74 -21.94 10.62
CA TRP A 134 27.18 -21.96 10.84
C TRP A 134 27.89 -21.58 9.56
N LYS A 135 29.09 -20.99 9.69
CA LYS A 135 30.02 -20.90 8.57
C LYS A 135 30.61 -22.28 8.30
N SER A 136 30.70 -22.66 7.02
CA SER A 136 31.14 -24.01 6.63
C SER A 136 32.55 -24.35 7.13
N ASN A 137 33.41 -23.36 7.32
CA ASN A 137 34.77 -23.50 7.84
C ASN A 137 34.83 -23.70 9.37
N GLU A 138 33.73 -23.46 10.08
CA GLU A 138 33.59 -23.63 11.54
C GLU A 138 32.81 -24.89 11.91
N VAL A 139 32.25 -25.59 10.91
CA VAL A 139 31.58 -26.88 11.07
C VAL A 139 32.59 -28.00 10.79
N GLY A 140 33.02 -28.67 11.86
CA GLY A 140 33.85 -29.87 11.74
C GLY A 140 33.06 -31.06 11.19
N ASP A 141 31.96 -31.40 11.87
CA ASP A 141 31.00 -32.43 11.43
C ASP A 141 29.60 -31.80 11.26
N VAL A 142 29.01 -31.95 10.07
CA VAL A 142 27.67 -31.44 9.77
C VAL A 142 26.58 -32.25 10.48
N ALA A 143 26.85 -33.51 10.84
CA ALA A 143 25.94 -34.33 11.62
C ALA A 143 25.96 -33.99 13.11
N ASP A 144 27.03 -33.33 13.59
CA ASP A 144 27.21 -32.94 15.00
C ASP A 144 27.92 -31.57 15.10
N PRO A 145 27.23 -30.46 14.74
CA PRO A 145 27.83 -29.14 14.74
C PRO A 145 28.04 -28.64 16.18
N ASN A 146 29.21 -28.05 16.45
CA ASN A 146 29.49 -27.47 17.77
C ASN A 146 28.56 -26.27 18.05
N LEU A 147 27.77 -26.36 19.12
CA LEU A 147 26.79 -25.34 19.53
C LEU A 147 27.41 -24.01 19.93
N ASP A 148 28.67 -24.01 20.38
CA ASP A 148 29.38 -22.77 20.72
C ASP A 148 29.77 -21.96 19.48
N ASN A 149 29.77 -22.59 18.30
CA ASN A 149 30.13 -21.98 17.02
C ASN A 149 28.91 -21.55 16.20
N VAL A 150 27.71 -21.52 16.79
CA VAL A 150 26.51 -21.06 16.08
C VAL A 150 26.76 -19.63 15.59
N TYR A 151 26.88 -19.49 14.27
CA TYR A 151 27.15 -18.20 13.66
C TYR A 151 25.94 -17.29 13.81
N ARG A 152 24.75 -17.82 13.58
CA ARG A 152 23.48 -17.09 13.77
C ARG A 152 22.36 -18.03 14.18
N GLN A 153 21.38 -17.50 14.91
CA GLN A 153 20.16 -18.21 15.27
C GLN A 153 18.96 -17.29 15.20
N TRP A 154 17.88 -17.76 14.58
CA TRP A 154 16.63 -17.02 14.49
C TRP A 154 15.47 -17.87 14.96
N SER A 155 14.56 -17.22 15.68
CA SER A 155 13.22 -17.74 15.94
C SER A 155 12.28 -17.19 14.87
N VAL A 156 11.91 -18.02 13.89
CA VAL A 156 11.14 -17.60 12.71
C VAL A 156 9.80 -18.33 12.62
N ALA A 157 8.72 -17.58 12.44
CA ALA A 157 7.41 -18.13 12.10
C ALA A 157 7.30 -18.31 10.58
N LEU A 158 7.70 -19.47 10.07
CA LEU A 158 7.56 -19.78 8.64
C LEU A 158 6.12 -20.13 8.28
N SER A 159 5.61 -19.59 7.17
CA SER A 159 4.34 -20.02 6.59
C SER A 159 4.42 -21.50 6.18
N ASN A 160 3.28 -22.19 6.21
CA ASN A 160 3.12 -23.52 5.65
C ASN A 160 2.89 -23.51 4.12
N THR A 161 2.77 -22.32 3.51
CA THR A 161 2.65 -22.14 2.07
C THR A 161 4.00 -21.85 1.41
N THR A 162 4.11 -22.08 0.11
CA THR A 162 5.29 -21.70 -0.71
C THR A 162 5.07 -20.39 -1.46
N LEU A 163 3.96 -19.69 -1.18
CA LEU A 163 3.61 -18.43 -1.82
C LEU A 163 4.71 -17.39 -1.56
N GLU A 164 5.19 -16.76 -2.63
CA GLU A 164 6.24 -15.75 -2.55
C GLU A 164 5.85 -14.58 -1.64
N THR A 165 4.56 -14.24 -1.61
CA THR A 165 3.99 -13.20 -0.74
C THR A 165 4.06 -13.56 0.75
N GLU A 166 4.09 -14.84 1.12
CA GLU A 166 4.18 -15.28 2.53
C GLU A 166 5.58 -15.76 2.93
N ARG A 167 6.51 -15.86 1.96
CA ARG A 167 7.88 -16.33 2.17
C ARG A 167 8.67 -15.41 3.12
N ALA A 168 9.30 -15.98 4.14
CA ALA A 168 10.22 -15.23 5.00
C ALA A 168 11.53 -14.94 4.26
N ASN A 169 12.15 -13.78 4.54
CA ASN A 169 13.44 -13.41 3.95
C ASN A 169 14.47 -13.19 5.05
N TRP A 170 15.65 -13.77 4.87
CA TRP A 170 16.79 -13.69 5.77
C TRP A 170 17.97 -13.04 5.08
N ARG A 171 18.72 -12.24 5.84
CA ARG A 171 19.97 -11.66 5.40
C ARG A 171 21.06 -11.93 6.43
N ILE A 172 22.20 -12.42 5.97
CA ILE A 172 23.33 -12.80 6.82
C ILE A 172 24.58 -12.06 6.35
N THR A 173 25.23 -11.31 7.25
CA THR A 173 26.44 -10.53 6.94
C THR A 173 27.61 -10.86 7.86
N ASP A 174 28.81 -10.36 7.55
CA ASP A 174 30.01 -10.50 8.41
C ASP A 174 30.06 -9.47 9.56
N SER A 175 29.18 -8.46 9.57
CA SER A 175 29.23 -7.35 10.54
C SER A 175 28.44 -7.56 11.83
N ASP A 176 27.63 -8.62 11.93
CA ASP A 176 26.70 -8.75 13.05
C ASP A 176 27.38 -9.38 14.27
N VAL A 177 27.43 -8.60 15.36
CA VAL A 177 28.05 -8.97 16.65
C VAL A 177 27.07 -9.66 17.61
N ASN A 178 25.78 -9.70 17.28
CA ASN A 178 24.72 -10.31 18.09
C ASN A 178 24.16 -11.55 17.41
N THR A 179 24.01 -12.66 18.14
CA THR A 179 23.42 -13.92 17.64
C THR A 179 21.90 -13.96 17.74
N SER A 180 21.28 -12.92 18.31
CA SER A 180 19.84 -12.84 18.55
C SER A 180 19.12 -11.95 17.54
N SER A 181 17.89 -12.31 17.21
CA SER A 181 17.09 -11.68 16.15
C SER A 181 15.65 -11.42 16.56
N GLY A 182 14.99 -10.52 15.83
CA GLY A 182 13.55 -10.35 15.83
C GLY A 182 12.95 -10.37 14.43
N THR A 183 11.66 -10.09 14.33
CA THR A 183 10.86 -10.15 13.10
C THR A 183 10.16 -8.83 12.86
N LEU A 184 10.22 -8.33 11.63
CA LEU A 184 9.39 -7.26 11.14
C LEU A 184 8.12 -7.84 10.50
N LEU A 185 6.98 -7.21 10.75
CA LEU A 185 5.71 -7.48 10.09
C LEU A 185 5.43 -6.29 9.17
N LEU A 186 5.77 -6.43 7.89
CA LEU A 186 5.64 -5.35 6.91
C LEU A 186 4.24 -5.39 6.27
N THR A 187 3.48 -4.31 6.41
CA THR A 187 2.16 -4.14 5.79
C THR A 187 2.20 -3.04 4.76
N TYR A 188 1.69 -3.31 3.55
CA TYR A 188 1.65 -2.36 2.45
C TYR A 188 0.23 -2.28 1.88
N PRO A 189 -0.44 -1.12 1.95
CA PRO A 189 -1.88 -1.06 1.70
C PRO A 189 -2.23 -1.16 0.21
N SER A 190 -3.43 -1.66 -0.10
CA SER A 190 -3.97 -1.63 -1.47
C SER A 190 -4.47 -0.24 -1.88
N PHE A 191 -4.79 0.60 -0.90
CA PHE A 191 -5.32 1.94 -1.10
C PHE A 191 -4.59 2.95 -0.22
N ASP A 192 -4.35 4.15 -0.73
CA ASP A 192 -3.77 5.25 0.03
C ASP A 192 -4.80 5.93 0.96
N GLU A 193 -4.35 6.93 1.72
CA GLU A 193 -5.20 7.70 2.65
C GLU A 193 -6.35 8.47 1.97
N TYR A 194 -6.31 8.61 0.65
CA TYR A 194 -7.35 9.24 -0.18
C TYR A 194 -8.24 8.20 -0.89
N ASN A 195 -8.12 6.93 -0.52
CA ASN A 195 -8.84 5.80 -1.11
C ASN A 195 -8.53 5.62 -2.62
N GLN A 196 -7.31 5.96 -3.04
CA GLN A 196 -6.78 5.69 -4.39
C GLN A 196 -5.98 4.39 -4.37
N GLU A 197 -6.07 3.60 -5.43
CA GLU A 197 -5.35 2.34 -5.52
C GLU A 197 -3.83 2.58 -5.59
N VAL A 198 -3.09 1.89 -4.74
CA VAL A 198 -1.63 1.91 -4.75
C VAL A 198 -1.15 1.00 -5.87
N ILE A 199 -0.38 1.56 -6.82
CA ILE A 199 0.04 0.84 -8.04
C ILE A 199 1.54 0.54 -8.09
N TYR A 200 2.33 1.11 -7.19
CA TYR A 200 3.78 0.91 -7.14
C TYR A 200 4.14 -0.26 -6.26
N GLN A 201 5.06 -1.09 -6.74
CA GLN A 201 5.76 -2.07 -5.93
C GLN A 201 6.79 -1.38 -5.05
N VAL A 202 7.13 -2.00 -3.93
CA VAL A 202 8.15 -1.50 -3.01
C VAL A 202 9.15 -2.58 -2.64
N ASP A 203 10.42 -2.27 -2.84
CA ASP A 203 11.54 -3.04 -2.30
C ASP A 203 11.99 -2.39 -0.98
N VAL A 204 12.04 -3.16 0.10
CA VAL A 204 12.46 -2.68 1.43
C VAL A 204 13.92 -3.05 1.65
N TYR A 205 14.74 -2.10 2.04
CA TYR A 205 16.18 -2.21 2.22
C TYR A 205 16.60 -1.90 3.65
N LEU A 206 17.60 -2.62 4.17
CA LEU A 206 18.09 -2.46 5.55
C LEU A 206 19.33 -1.55 5.61
N ASN A 207 19.30 -0.57 6.51
CA ASN A 207 20.38 0.34 6.93
C ASN A 207 20.96 1.29 5.86
N SER A 208 20.79 1.00 4.56
CA SER A 208 21.14 1.92 3.47
C SER A 208 20.44 1.54 2.17
N LYS A 209 20.39 2.47 1.19
CA LYS A 209 19.87 2.22 -0.17
C LYS A 209 20.62 1.15 -0.96
N THR A 210 21.84 0.83 -0.54
CA THR A 210 22.67 -0.24 -1.11
C THR A 210 22.85 -1.41 -0.15
N GLY A 211 22.07 -1.43 0.94
CA GLY A 211 22.05 -2.55 1.87
C GLY A 211 21.31 -3.73 1.27
N ALA A 212 21.05 -4.77 2.07
CA ALA A 212 20.21 -5.85 1.58
C ALA A 212 18.79 -5.40 1.36
N ARG A 213 18.21 -5.94 0.29
CA ARG A 213 16.78 -6.00 0.11
C ARG A 213 16.18 -7.07 1.02
N LEU A 214 15.37 -6.63 1.96
CA LEU A 214 14.61 -7.44 2.91
C LEU A 214 13.37 -8.08 2.29
N ALA A 215 12.67 -7.34 1.43
CA ALA A 215 11.45 -7.82 0.79
C ALA A 215 11.18 -7.04 -0.50
N SER A 216 10.45 -7.66 -1.43
CA SER A 216 9.73 -7.01 -2.53
C SER A 216 8.25 -7.21 -2.25
N ILE A 217 7.48 -6.14 -2.12
CA ILE A 217 6.11 -6.16 -1.63
C ILE A 217 5.18 -5.56 -2.69
N GLN A 218 4.08 -6.25 -2.95
CA GLN A 218 2.99 -5.77 -3.82
C GLN A 218 1.94 -5.03 -2.96
N PRO A 219 1.18 -4.10 -3.55
CA PRO A 219 0.06 -3.47 -2.88
C PRO A 219 -0.93 -4.49 -2.29
N GLY A 220 -1.39 -4.25 -1.06
CA GLY A 220 -2.35 -5.10 -0.36
C GLY A 220 -1.77 -6.27 0.42
N VAL A 221 -0.44 -6.35 0.54
CA VAL A 221 0.21 -7.37 1.37
C VAL A 221 0.15 -6.94 2.83
N GLU A 222 -0.39 -7.82 3.68
CA GLU A 222 -0.44 -7.64 5.14
C GLU A 222 0.55 -8.60 5.82
N ASP A 223 1.17 -8.15 6.91
CA ASP A 223 2.02 -8.95 7.80
C ASP A 223 3.16 -9.74 7.11
N LYS A 224 3.81 -9.16 6.10
CA LYS A 224 4.99 -9.78 5.46
C LYS A 224 6.13 -9.91 6.47
N LYS A 225 6.46 -11.16 6.81
CA LYS A 225 7.48 -11.48 7.81
C LYS A 225 8.90 -11.37 7.26
N VAL A 226 9.75 -10.59 7.92
CA VAL A 226 11.19 -10.49 7.64
C VAL A 226 11.97 -10.58 8.95
N SER A 227 13.00 -11.42 9.04
CA SER A 227 13.81 -11.50 10.25
C SER A 227 15.06 -10.62 10.14
N ILE A 228 15.35 -9.86 11.19
CA ILE A 228 16.56 -9.03 11.30
C ILE A 228 17.20 -9.16 12.68
N ASP A 229 18.48 -8.85 12.78
CA ASP A 229 19.25 -8.98 14.02
C ASP A 229 18.83 -7.94 15.07
N PHE A 230 19.07 -8.23 16.35
CA PHE A 230 18.87 -7.25 17.41
C PHE A 230 19.80 -6.05 17.23
N GLY A 231 19.20 -4.86 17.26
CA GLY A 231 19.90 -3.60 17.03
C GLY A 231 18.95 -2.45 16.74
N ALA A 232 19.53 -1.27 16.54
CA ALA A 232 18.84 -0.14 15.94
C ALA A 232 19.12 -0.16 14.44
N HIS A 233 18.06 -0.09 13.62
CA HIS A 233 18.14 -0.22 12.18
C HIS A 233 17.35 0.88 11.48
N TYR A 234 17.68 1.15 10.22
CA TYR A 234 16.93 2.03 9.34
C TYR A 234 16.33 1.21 8.19
N LEU A 235 15.13 1.57 7.74
CA LEU A 235 14.54 0.99 6.54
C LEU A 235 14.52 2.01 5.41
N PHE A 236 14.85 1.56 4.21
CA PHE A 236 14.81 2.35 2.98
C PHE A 236 13.85 1.68 2.01
N TYR A 237 12.97 2.44 1.39
CA TYR A 237 11.92 1.94 0.52
C TYR A 237 12.21 2.39 -0.91
N ARG A 238 12.46 1.45 -1.82
CA ARG A 238 12.61 1.73 -3.25
C ARG A 238 11.31 1.40 -3.96
N TYR A 239 10.67 2.42 -4.51
CA TYR A 239 9.41 2.28 -5.23
C TYR A 239 9.68 2.13 -6.71
N TRP A 240 8.98 1.20 -7.31
CA TRP A 240 9.12 0.91 -8.73
C TRP A 240 7.80 0.48 -9.33
N TYR A 241 7.72 0.59 -10.65
CA TYR A 241 6.57 0.15 -11.44
C TYR A 241 7.05 -0.76 -12.56
N SER A 242 6.41 -1.90 -12.72
CA SER A 242 6.54 -2.71 -13.93
C SER A 242 5.19 -2.68 -14.64
N ASP A 243 5.17 -2.20 -15.88
CA ASP A 243 3.96 -2.26 -16.70
C ASP A 243 3.64 -3.75 -16.97
N PRO A 244 2.49 -4.26 -16.49
CA PRO A 244 2.10 -5.66 -16.71
C PRO A 244 1.91 -6.00 -18.20
N ASN A 245 1.78 -4.99 -19.06
CA ASN A 245 1.61 -5.14 -20.51
C ASN A 245 2.93 -4.97 -21.30
N SER A 246 4.05 -4.64 -20.63
CA SER A 246 5.34 -4.50 -21.30
C SER A 246 5.94 -5.88 -21.63
N PRO A 247 6.36 -6.13 -22.89
CA PRO A 247 6.91 -7.42 -23.32
C PRO A 247 8.32 -7.68 -22.77
N SER A 248 9.01 -6.64 -22.32
CA SER A 248 10.22 -6.72 -21.50
C SER A 248 9.82 -6.38 -20.07
N SER A 249 10.28 -7.17 -19.10
CA SER A 249 10.12 -6.94 -17.65
C SER A 249 10.89 -5.70 -17.18
N GLU A 250 10.66 -4.56 -17.85
CA GLU A 250 11.29 -3.28 -17.59
C GLU A 250 10.66 -2.68 -16.34
N ILE A 251 11.51 -2.55 -15.33
CA ILE A 251 11.18 -1.90 -14.08
C ILE A 251 11.53 -0.42 -14.22
N THR A 252 10.55 0.45 -14.03
CA THR A 252 10.76 1.90 -13.90
C THR A 252 10.90 2.24 -12.43
N GLU A 253 12.08 2.71 -12.02
CA GLU A 253 12.28 3.22 -10.66
C GLU A 253 11.55 4.55 -10.49
N ILE A 254 10.69 4.64 -9.48
CA ILE A 254 9.84 5.80 -9.21
C ILE A 254 10.51 6.72 -8.19
N GLY A 255 11.09 6.16 -7.14
CA GLY A 255 11.75 6.94 -6.12
C GLY A 255 12.12 6.15 -4.88
N TRP A 256 12.60 6.87 -3.86
CA TRP A 256 12.98 6.30 -2.58
C TRP A 256 12.38 7.07 -1.44
N ASP A 257 12.07 6.37 -0.36
CA ASP A 257 11.73 6.93 0.95
C ASP A 257 12.56 6.24 2.06
N GLU A 258 12.56 6.80 3.26
CA GLU A 258 13.27 6.26 4.43
C GLU A 258 12.43 6.32 5.70
N SER A 259 12.53 5.30 6.55
CA SER A 259 11.86 5.29 7.86
C SER A 259 12.70 5.98 8.93
N ASP A 260 12.03 6.36 10.01
CA ASP A 260 12.72 6.52 11.29
C ASP A 260 13.41 5.21 11.72
N TYR A 261 14.40 5.32 12.60
CA TYR A 261 15.09 4.13 13.09
C TYR A 261 14.14 3.24 13.92
N ILE A 262 14.25 1.93 13.70
CA ILE A 262 13.52 0.91 14.44
C ILE A 262 14.47 0.22 15.41
N VAL A 263 13.94 -0.28 16.53
CA VAL A 263 14.74 -1.01 17.53
C VAL A 263 14.16 -2.41 17.68
N VAL A 264 15.00 -3.41 17.44
CA VAL A 264 14.66 -4.82 17.65
C VAL A 264 15.52 -5.35 18.79
N ASN A 265 14.88 -5.90 19.82
CA ASN A 265 15.57 -6.40 21.01
C ASN A 265 14.74 -7.48 21.73
N ALA A 266 15.21 -7.93 22.90
CA ALA A 266 14.55 -8.99 23.65
C ALA A 266 13.13 -8.63 24.14
N GLU A 267 12.81 -7.35 24.28
CA GLU A 267 11.48 -6.84 24.66
C GLU A 267 10.60 -6.57 23.43
N HIS A 268 11.22 -6.23 22.28
CA HIS A 268 10.56 -5.94 21.00
C HIS A 268 11.05 -6.94 19.94
N LYS A 269 10.64 -8.20 20.08
CA LYS A 269 11.02 -9.29 19.17
C LYS A 269 10.21 -9.31 17.89
N GLU A 270 9.02 -8.72 17.89
CA GLU A 270 8.18 -8.51 16.72
C GLU A 270 7.86 -7.02 16.61
N VAL A 271 8.09 -6.42 15.44
CA VAL A 271 7.88 -5.00 15.18
C VAL A 271 7.01 -4.86 13.94
N GLU A 272 5.84 -4.25 14.10
CA GLU A 272 4.94 -3.92 13.00
C GLU A 272 5.44 -2.68 12.26
N ILE A 273 5.47 -2.75 10.93
CA ILE A 273 5.92 -1.68 10.06
C ILE A 273 4.87 -1.47 8.98
N ASP A 274 4.18 -0.34 9.04
CA ASP A 274 3.40 0.16 7.92
C ASP A 274 4.35 0.75 6.88
N VAL A 275 4.49 0.08 5.75
CA VAL A 275 5.34 0.53 4.66
C VAL A 275 4.72 1.79 4.06
N PRO A 276 5.45 2.91 4.01
CA PRO A 276 4.88 4.16 3.51
C PRO A 276 4.45 3.99 2.05
N VAL A 277 3.33 4.63 1.69
CA VAL A 277 2.91 4.73 0.30
C VAL A 277 3.71 5.85 -0.35
N TYR A 278 4.40 5.56 -1.44
CA TYR A 278 5.05 6.60 -2.21
C TYR A 278 3.99 7.42 -2.96
N VAL A 279 3.68 8.59 -2.41
CA VAL A 279 2.84 9.59 -3.06
C VAL A 279 3.64 10.20 -4.21
N SER A 280 3.69 9.49 -5.33
CA SER A 280 4.36 9.95 -6.53
C SER A 280 3.68 11.21 -7.06
N VAL A 281 4.44 12.28 -7.19
CA VAL A 281 4.06 13.42 -8.03
C VAL A 281 4.11 13.09 -9.54
N VAL A 282 4.50 11.87 -9.92
CA VAL A 282 4.49 11.32 -11.29
C VAL A 282 3.44 10.22 -11.39
N GLY A 283 2.21 10.64 -11.66
CA GLY A 283 1.03 9.78 -11.81
C GLY A 283 -0.27 10.56 -11.88
N LYS A 284 -0.22 11.85 -12.27
CA LYS A 284 -1.43 12.59 -12.54
C LYS A 284 -1.99 12.12 -13.87
N TYR A 285 -3.14 11.48 -13.85
CA TYR A 285 -3.92 11.21 -15.06
C TYR A 285 -5.03 12.25 -15.14
N GLY A 286 -5.41 12.60 -16.37
CA GLY A 286 -6.62 13.36 -16.63
C GLY A 286 -7.49 12.63 -17.63
N TYR A 287 -8.76 13.01 -17.65
CA TYR A 287 -9.71 12.44 -18.60
C TYR A 287 -9.69 13.25 -19.89
N LEU A 288 -9.69 12.55 -21.02
CA LEU A 288 -9.88 13.12 -22.35
C LEU A 288 -11.12 12.47 -22.96
N ASN A 289 -12.22 13.21 -23.07
CA ASN A 289 -13.38 12.78 -23.83
C ASN A 289 -13.28 13.29 -25.27
N ILE A 290 -13.52 12.39 -26.21
CA ILE A 290 -13.56 12.72 -27.65
C ILE A 290 -14.91 12.29 -28.18
N GLU A 291 -15.64 13.23 -28.78
CA GLU A 291 -16.89 12.98 -29.49
C GLU A 291 -16.62 12.89 -31.00
N ASN A 292 -17.01 11.77 -31.62
CA ASN A 292 -17.02 11.59 -33.07
C ASN A 292 -18.41 11.91 -33.62
N ALA A 293 -18.59 13.11 -34.18
CA ALA A 293 -19.81 13.52 -34.87
C ALA A 293 -19.73 13.35 -36.39
N THR A 294 -18.74 12.62 -36.89
CA THR A 294 -18.65 12.29 -38.32
C THR A 294 -19.57 11.10 -38.66
N ALA A 295 -19.81 10.90 -39.96
CA ALA A 295 -20.63 9.79 -40.45
C ALA A 295 -19.90 8.43 -40.40
N ASP A 296 -18.58 8.44 -40.21
CA ASP A 296 -17.72 7.27 -40.29
C ASP A 296 -16.96 7.05 -38.97
N PRO A 297 -16.53 5.82 -38.65
CA PRO A 297 -15.62 5.57 -37.53
C PRO A 297 -14.27 6.26 -37.73
N ILE A 298 -13.68 6.73 -36.64
CA ILE A 298 -12.37 7.41 -36.63
C ILE A 298 -11.37 6.69 -35.74
N SER A 299 -10.09 6.85 -36.06
CA SER A 299 -8.96 6.40 -35.22
C SER A 299 -8.26 7.59 -34.57
N ILE A 300 -8.01 7.50 -33.26
CA ILE A 300 -7.43 8.57 -32.45
C ILE A 300 -5.95 8.32 -32.19
N PHE A 301 -5.16 9.37 -32.41
CA PHE A 301 -3.73 9.39 -32.17
C PHE A 301 -3.37 10.51 -31.19
N ALA A 302 -2.45 10.24 -30.28
CA ALA A 302 -1.83 11.20 -29.39
C ALA A 302 -0.32 11.24 -29.68
N ASN A 303 0.20 12.41 -30.07
CA ASN A 303 1.60 12.58 -30.48
C ASN A 303 2.05 11.55 -31.55
N ASP A 304 1.18 11.33 -32.56
CA ASP A 304 1.36 10.36 -33.65
C ASP A 304 1.36 8.87 -33.28
N GLN A 305 1.17 8.52 -32.00
CA GLN A 305 0.92 7.15 -31.56
C GLN A 305 -0.58 6.90 -31.40
N LEU A 306 -1.05 5.66 -31.60
CA LEU A 306 -2.45 5.33 -31.31
C LEU A 306 -2.75 5.58 -29.83
N ILE A 307 -3.87 6.22 -29.51
CA ILE A 307 -4.16 6.61 -28.12
C ILE A 307 -4.26 5.41 -27.17
N GLU A 308 -4.61 4.23 -27.68
CA GLU A 308 -4.65 2.98 -26.92
C GLU A 308 -3.27 2.54 -26.38
N SER A 309 -2.18 3.01 -27.00
CA SER A 309 -0.81 2.77 -26.51
C SER A 309 -0.42 3.61 -25.30
N ILE A 310 -1.24 4.60 -24.93
CA ILE A 310 -0.99 5.49 -23.78
C ILE A 310 -2.16 5.55 -22.79
N ALA A 311 -3.35 5.09 -23.18
CA ALA A 311 -4.55 5.11 -22.35
C ALA A 311 -4.51 4.01 -21.29
N LYS A 312 -4.82 4.37 -20.05
CA LYS A 312 -5.00 3.44 -18.95
C LYS A 312 -6.40 2.84 -19.01
N VAL A 313 -6.49 1.52 -19.05
CA VAL A 313 -7.75 0.76 -19.01
C VAL A 313 -7.61 -0.53 -18.19
N ASP A 314 -8.74 -1.00 -17.68
CA ASP A 314 -8.85 -2.34 -17.09
C ASP A 314 -9.09 -3.35 -18.21
N GLY A 315 -8.05 -4.10 -18.59
CA GLY A 315 -8.12 -5.13 -19.64
C GLY A 315 -7.36 -4.76 -20.92
N SER A 316 -7.74 -5.38 -22.06
CA SER A 316 -7.03 -5.14 -23.33
C SER A 316 -7.35 -3.74 -23.88
N PRO A 317 -6.33 -2.96 -24.27
CA PRO A 317 -6.55 -1.68 -24.92
C PRO A 317 -6.92 -1.78 -26.40
N ASP A 318 -6.93 -3.00 -26.98
CA ASP A 318 -7.14 -3.21 -28.41
C ASP A 318 -8.45 -2.60 -28.92
N GLY A 319 -8.34 -1.66 -29.87
CA GLY A 319 -9.50 -1.04 -30.52
C GLY A 319 -10.10 0.13 -29.75
N LEU A 320 -9.56 0.49 -28.56
CA LEU A 320 -9.96 1.71 -27.85
C LEU A 320 -9.70 2.97 -28.65
N SER A 321 -8.69 2.94 -29.52
CA SER A 321 -8.39 4.06 -30.40
C SER A 321 -9.47 4.33 -31.44
N ILE A 322 -10.46 3.45 -31.60
CA ILE A 322 -11.54 3.58 -32.59
C ILE A 322 -12.81 4.10 -31.92
N ILE A 323 -13.29 5.26 -32.39
CA ILE A 323 -14.58 5.81 -31.96
C ILE A 323 -15.59 5.64 -33.10
N PRO A 324 -16.69 4.87 -32.90
CA PRO A 324 -17.74 4.73 -33.89
C PRO A 324 -18.37 6.07 -34.30
N ALA A 325 -18.99 6.11 -35.48
CA ALA A 325 -19.73 7.29 -35.94
C ALA A 325 -20.84 7.69 -34.95
N ASN A 326 -20.97 8.99 -34.68
CA ASN A 326 -21.95 9.57 -33.75
C ASN A 326 -21.87 8.98 -32.33
N ASN A 327 -20.66 8.77 -31.83
CA ASN A 327 -20.41 8.22 -30.50
C ASN A 327 -19.26 8.99 -29.83
N SER A 328 -19.08 8.81 -28.53
CA SER A 328 -17.97 9.40 -27.77
C SER A 328 -17.23 8.35 -26.95
N THR A 329 -16.00 8.66 -26.57
CA THR A 329 -15.18 7.82 -25.70
C THR A 329 -14.30 8.67 -24.82
N THR A 330 -14.24 8.30 -23.54
CA THR A 330 -13.36 8.94 -22.55
C THR A 330 -12.13 8.07 -22.31
N PHE A 331 -10.96 8.68 -22.47
CA PHE A 331 -9.66 8.08 -22.22
C PHE A 331 -9.09 8.62 -20.92
N LEU A 332 -8.53 7.75 -20.09
CA LEU A 332 -7.69 8.15 -18.97
C LEU A 332 -6.23 8.13 -19.43
N ILE A 333 -5.61 9.30 -19.59
CA ILE A 333 -4.23 9.42 -20.12
C ILE A 333 -3.36 10.28 -19.19
N PRO A 334 -2.02 10.13 -19.23
CA PRO A 334 -1.12 10.90 -18.38
C PRO A 334 -1.27 12.42 -18.57
N GLU A 335 -1.19 13.19 -17.48
CA GLU A 335 -1.16 14.66 -17.45
C GLU A 335 0.08 15.18 -18.18
N GLN A 336 -0.14 15.72 -19.37
CA GLN A 336 0.85 16.46 -20.15
C GLN A 336 0.12 17.21 -21.28
N SER A 337 0.89 17.82 -22.17
CA SER A 337 0.36 18.42 -23.41
C SER A 337 0.51 17.46 -24.58
N TYR A 338 -0.56 17.28 -25.35
CA TYR A 338 -0.58 16.41 -26.51
C TYR A 338 -0.96 17.15 -27.79
N THR A 339 -0.55 16.58 -28.92
CA THR A 339 -1.24 16.77 -30.20
C THR A 339 -2.19 15.60 -30.41
N ILE A 340 -3.49 15.85 -30.36
CA ILE A 340 -4.54 14.84 -30.56
C ILE A 340 -5.01 14.93 -32.02
N THR A 341 -4.90 13.83 -32.76
CA THR A 341 -5.26 13.79 -34.18
C THR A 341 -6.27 12.68 -34.41
N ALA A 342 -7.40 13.03 -35.05
CA ALA A 342 -8.35 12.05 -35.54
C ALA A 342 -8.10 11.79 -37.03
N LYS A 343 -8.02 10.51 -37.38
CA LYS A 343 -7.80 10.04 -38.76
C LYS A 343 -8.93 9.11 -39.19
N SER A 344 -9.05 8.87 -40.50
CA SER A 344 -9.88 7.78 -41.03
C SER A 344 -9.49 6.44 -40.39
N LEU A 345 -10.41 5.47 -40.39
CA LEU A 345 -10.21 4.15 -39.75
C LEU A 345 -8.96 3.40 -40.25
N ASP A 346 -8.56 3.61 -41.50
CA ASP A 346 -7.33 3.06 -42.09
C ASP A 346 -6.06 3.86 -41.75
N GLY A 347 -6.20 4.93 -40.96
CA GLY A 347 -5.14 5.85 -40.55
C GLY A 347 -4.57 6.73 -41.68
N SER A 348 -5.09 6.64 -42.90
CA SER A 348 -4.47 7.25 -44.10
C SER A 348 -4.75 8.74 -44.24
N THR A 349 -5.90 9.21 -43.76
CA THR A 349 -6.39 10.58 -43.97
C THR A 349 -6.58 11.28 -42.64
N SER A 350 -5.90 12.42 -42.44
CA SER A 350 -6.13 13.27 -41.26
C SER A 350 -7.43 14.05 -41.41
N ILE A 351 -8.33 13.90 -40.44
CA ILE A 351 -9.62 14.60 -40.40
C ILE A 351 -9.44 15.94 -39.69
N ILE A 352 -8.84 15.91 -38.50
CA ILE A 352 -8.61 17.10 -37.65
C ILE A 352 -7.45 16.86 -36.69
N SER A 353 -6.75 17.92 -36.31
CA SER A 353 -5.63 17.87 -35.35
C SER A 353 -5.73 19.02 -34.36
N PHE A 354 -5.84 18.68 -33.08
CA PHE A 354 -5.84 19.60 -31.94
C PHE A 354 -4.44 19.65 -31.36
N LYS A 355 -3.84 20.85 -31.34
CA LYS A 355 -2.48 21.05 -30.84
C LYS A 355 -2.50 21.63 -29.43
N ASN A 356 -1.50 21.27 -28.63
CA ASN A 356 -1.33 21.76 -27.27
C ASN A 356 -2.54 21.49 -26.37
N VAL A 357 -3.13 20.29 -26.49
CA VAL A 357 -4.20 19.84 -25.62
C VAL A 357 -3.60 19.46 -24.26
N ASN A 358 -3.86 20.27 -23.24
CA ASN A 358 -3.41 20.06 -21.88
C ASN A 358 -4.38 19.11 -21.15
N ILE A 359 -3.88 17.93 -20.78
CA ILE A 359 -4.58 17.01 -19.88
C ILE A 359 -4.19 17.38 -18.46
N VAL A 360 -5.16 17.58 -17.57
CA VAL A 360 -4.93 17.97 -16.17
C VAL A 360 -5.81 17.15 -15.23
N GLN A 361 -5.31 16.88 -14.03
CA GLN A 361 -6.03 16.11 -13.02
C GLN A 361 -7.37 16.77 -12.64
N SER A 362 -8.35 15.92 -12.32
CA SER A 362 -9.70 16.31 -11.88
C SER A 362 -10.54 17.10 -12.89
N HIS A 363 -10.09 17.22 -14.14
CA HIS A 363 -10.85 17.82 -15.23
C HIS A 363 -10.91 16.85 -16.42
N THR A 364 -12.01 16.92 -17.15
CA THR A 364 -12.18 16.20 -18.42
C THR A 364 -11.96 17.18 -19.57
N ALA A 365 -10.91 16.97 -20.37
CA ALA A 365 -10.71 17.68 -21.61
C ALA A 365 -11.70 17.16 -22.66
N GLU A 366 -12.47 18.06 -23.27
CA GLU A 366 -13.55 17.74 -24.19
C GLU A 366 -13.15 18.18 -25.61
N LEU A 367 -13.03 17.21 -26.53
CA LEU A 367 -12.70 17.46 -27.94
C LEU A 367 -13.81 16.95 -28.86
N TYR A 368 -14.11 17.71 -29.91
CA TYR A 368 -15.18 17.41 -30.86
C TYR A 368 -14.65 17.17 -32.27
N VAL A 369 -14.85 15.98 -32.82
CA VAL A 369 -14.41 15.60 -34.17
C VAL A 369 -15.59 15.64 -35.13
N GLY A 370 -15.57 16.59 -36.06
CA GLY A 370 -16.64 16.81 -37.03
C GLY A 370 -17.04 18.28 -37.12
N GLY A 371 -18.00 18.62 -37.97
CA GLY A 371 -18.46 20.01 -38.12
C GLY A 371 -17.38 20.99 -38.59
N LYS A 372 -17.66 22.29 -38.47
CA LYS A 372 -16.70 23.36 -38.80
C LYS A 372 -16.01 23.85 -37.54
N HIS A 373 -14.73 24.13 -37.65
CA HIS A 373 -13.91 24.69 -36.59
C HIS A 373 -13.35 26.05 -36.99
N LYS A 374 -12.98 26.84 -35.99
CA LYS A 374 -12.25 28.12 -36.14
C LYS A 374 -11.09 28.16 -35.17
N GLU A 375 -10.07 28.95 -35.52
CA GLU A 375 -8.94 29.20 -34.63
C GLU A 375 -9.22 30.45 -33.76
N ILE A 376 -8.85 30.35 -32.50
CA ILE A 376 -8.90 31.45 -31.53
C ILE A 376 -7.53 31.64 -30.90
N SER A 377 -7.30 32.81 -30.29
CA SER A 377 -6.10 33.06 -29.51
C SER A 377 -6.42 33.94 -28.31
N VAL A 378 -6.06 33.45 -27.12
CA VAL A 378 -6.29 34.13 -25.85
C VAL A 378 -4.95 34.31 -25.14
N THR A 379 -4.68 35.51 -24.64
CA THR A 379 -3.50 35.84 -23.84
C THR A 379 -3.90 36.09 -22.40
N ASN A 380 -3.26 35.39 -21.47
CA ASN A 380 -3.44 35.55 -20.03
C ASN A 380 -2.49 36.64 -19.49
N ASN A 381 -3.01 37.85 -19.26
CA ASN A 381 -2.30 38.94 -18.57
C ASN A 381 -2.69 39.06 -17.09
N THR A 382 -3.34 38.03 -16.53
CA THR A 382 -3.66 37.96 -15.10
C THR A 382 -2.49 37.37 -14.31
N THR A 383 -2.61 37.33 -12.98
CA THR A 383 -1.64 36.66 -12.10
C THR A 383 -2.00 35.20 -11.82
N GLU A 384 -3.14 34.72 -12.32
CA GLU A 384 -3.68 33.39 -12.06
C GLU A 384 -3.42 32.46 -13.25
N VAL A 385 -3.38 31.15 -13.01
CA VAL A 385 -3.50 30.16 -14.09
C VAL A 385 -4.94 30.15 -14.59
N LEU A 386 -5.13 30.11 -15.90
CA LEU A 386 -6.45 30.06 -16.52
C LEU A 386 -6.65 28.77 -17.32
N MET A 387 -7.88 28.26 -17.30
CA MET A 387 -8.37 27.19 -18.14
C MET A 387 -9.41 27.74 -19.10
N LEU A 388 -9.38 27.29 -20.36
CA LEU A 388 -10.39 27.62 -21.35
C LEU A 388 -11.55 26.61 -21.26
N THR A 389 -12.77 27.11 -21.10
CA THR A 389 -13.98 26.27 -21.03
C THR A 389 -15.07 26.81 -21.94
N THR A 390 -16.05 25.96 -22.26
CA THR A 390 -17.33 26.42 -22.80
C THR A 390 -18.13 27.19 -21.75
N GLU A 391 -19.23 27.82 -22.15
CA GLU A 391 -20.12 28.54 -21.21
C GLU A 391 -20.82 27.63 -20.20
N ASP A 392 -21.07 26.36 -20.56
CA ASP A 392 -21.58 25.32 -19.67
C ASP A 392 -20.48 24.66 -18.80
N GLY A 393 -19.24 25.17 -18.86
CA GLY A 393 -18.16 24.78 -17.96
C GLY A 393 -17.33 23.57 -18.41
N LYS A 394 -17.50 23.09 -19.64
CA LYS A 394 -16.70 21.98 -20.18
C LYS A 394 -15.29 22.45 -20.50
N TYR A 395 -14.29 21.78 -19.95
CA TYR A 395 -12.89 22.12 -20.15
C TYR A 395 -12.43 21.73 -21.56
N LEU A 396 -11.94 22.71 -22.33
CA LEU A 396 -11.58 22.51 -23.73
C LEU A 396 -10.14 22.03 -23.91
N GLY A 397 -9.50 21.50 -22.87
CA GLY A 397 -8.13 20.97 -22.99
C GLY A 397 -7.07 22.05 -23.14
N LYS A 398 -7.29 23.27 -22.65
CA LYS A 398 -6.29 24.35 -22.75
C LYS A 398 -6.09 25.11 -21.45
N THR A 399 -4.86 25.12 -20.94
CA THR A 399 -4.42 25.95 -19.83
C THR A 399 -3.47 27.06 -20.30
N MET A 400 -3.40 28.15 -19.53
CA MET A 400 -2.54 29.30 -19.76
C MET A 400 -1.95 29.77 -18.43
N ASN A 401 -0.63 29.71 -18.27
CA ASN A 401 0.03 30.36 -17.13
C ASN A 401 0.00 31.89 -17.28
N PRO A 402 0.25 32.65 -16.20
CA PRO A 402 0.44 34.10 -16.28
C PRO A 402 1.46 34.50 -17.35
N GLY A 403 1.05 35.36 -18.28
CA GLY A 403 1.85 35.84 -19.42
C GLY A 403 1.85 34.92 -20.64
N GLU A 404 1.19 33.75 -20.59
CA GLU A 404 1.10 32.84 -21.73
C GLU A 404 -0.10 33.14 -22.63
N ALA A 405 0.05 32.79 -23.91
CA ALA A 405 -1.04 32.78 -24.87
C ALA A 405 -1.34 31.35 -25.32
N THR A 406 -2.58 31.10 -25.74
CA THR A 406 -2.97 29.80 -26.26
C THR A 406 -2.25 29.42 -27.56
N GLY A 407 -1.73 30.42 -28.29
CA GLY A 407 -1.47 30.30 -29.73
C GLY A 407 -2.79 30.22 -30.51
N LEU A 408 -2.72 29.75 -31.76
CA LEU A 408 -3.93 29.40 -32.52
C LEU A 408 -4.47 28.07 -31.98
N TYR A 409 -5.57 28.14 -31.25
CA TYR A 409 -6.25 26.99 -30.65
C TYR A 409 -7.57 26.73 -31.38
N LEU A 410 -7.85 25.46 -31.67
CA LEU A 410 -8.97 25.07 -32.52
C LEU A 410 -10.22 24.80 -31.66
N VAL A 411 -11.34 25.45 -31.98
CA VAL A 411 -12.64 25.27 -31.30
C VAL A 411 -13.77 25.17 -32.32
N GLN A 412 -14.93 24.64 -31.92
CA GLN A 412 -16.09 24.56 -32.80
C GLN A 412 -16.54 25.96 -33.25
N ASN A 413 -16.95 26.08 -34.51
CA ASN A 413 -17.31 27.37 -35.12
C ASN A 413 -18.60 27.97 -34.56
N GLU A 414 -19.47 27.15 -33.96
CA GLU A 414 -20.73 27.57 -33.33
C GLU A 414 -20.57 28.30 -32.00
N TYR A 415 -19.41 28.22 -31.35
CA TYR A 415 -19.19 28.97 -30.12
C TYR A 415 -18.98 30.45 -30.43
N ASP A 416 -19.93 31.30 -30.04
CA ASP A 416 -19.78 32.76 -30.15
C ASP A 416 -18.93 33.34 -29.01
N SER A 417 -18.97 32.70 -27.85
CA SER A 417 -18.21 33.05 -26.65
C SER A 417 -17.79 31.82 -25.85
N LEU A 418 -16.80 32.02 -24.98
CA LEU A 418 -16.19 31.02 -24.11
C LEU A 418 -16.01 31.62 -22.70
N LEU A 419 -15.58 30.78 -21.76
CA LEU A 419 -15.15 31.22 -20.43
C LEU A 419 -13.65 30.94 -20.27
N VAL A 420 -12.98 31.83 -19.55
CA VAL A 420 -11.71 31.52 -18.88
C VAL A 420 -11.97 31.40 -17.39
N VAL A 421 -11.45 30.36 -16.76
CA VAL A 421 -11.74 30.02 -15.37
C VAL A 421 -10.46 29.63 -14.64
N THR A 422 -10.32 29.98 -13.36
CA THR A 422 -9.21 29.46 -12.53
C THR A 422 -9.37 27.96 -12.27
N PRO A 423 -8.29 27.16 -12.15
CA PRO A 423 -8.36 25.71 -11.90
C PRO A 423 -9.25 25.26 -10.74
N ASN A 424 -9.40 26.08 -9.71
CA ASN A 424 -10.24 25.81 -8.54
C ASN A 424 -11.67 26.35 -8.68
N ASN A 425 -12.08 26.80 -9.86
CA ASN A 425 -13.37 27.45 -10.13
C ASN A 425 -13.70 28.69 -9.27
N SER A 426 -12.70 29.34 -8.64
CA SER A 426 -12.92 30.50 -7.78
C SER A 426 -13.20 31.81 -8.54
N LYS A 427 -12.68 31.95 -9.76
CA LYS A 427 -12.87 33.14 -10.61
C LYS A 427 -13.08 32.74 -12.06
N LYS A 428 -13.82 33.56 -12.81
CA LYS A 428 -14.09 33.35 -14.24
C LYS A 428 -14.20 34.65 -15.02
N LYS A 429 -14.17 34.57 -16.35
CA LYS A 429 -14.55 35.68 -17.23
C LYS A 429 -15.08 35.16 -18.56
N LYS A 430 -16.16 35.77 -19.05
CA LYS A 430 -16.69 35.51 -20.39
C LYS A 430 -15.90 36.29 -21.43
N ILE A 431 -15.50 35.58 -22.49
CA ILE A 431 -14.69 36.12 -23.58
C ILE A 431 -15.30 35.78 -24.95
N PRO A 432 -15.12 36.61 -25.98
CA PRO A 432 -15.51 36.26 -27.34
C PRO A 432 -14.63 35.13 -27.89
N ALA A 433 -15.20 34.21 -28.65
CA ALA A 433 -14.47 33.10 -29.28
C ALA A 433 -13.83 33.56 -30.61
N THR A 434 -12.78 34.39 -30.52
CA THR A 434 -12.06 35.01 -31.65
C THR A 434 -10.54 35.01 -31.41
N THR A 435 -9.76 35.47 -32.39
CA THR A 435 -8.30 35.67 -32.26
C THR A 435 -7.97 36.96 -31.48
N ASP A 436 -6.78 36.98 -30.90
CA ASP A 436 -6.16 38.15 -30.23
C ASP A 436 -6.94 38.70 -29.02
N VAL A 437 -7.58 37.84 -28.25
CA VAL A 437 -8.26 38.19 -26.99
C VAL A 437 -7.24 38.32 -25.86
N VAL A 438 -7.31 39.39 -25.08
CA VAL A 438 -6.45 39.59 -23.90
C VAL A 438 -7.31 39.63 -22.64
N VAL A 439 -6.95 38.80 -21.65
CA VAL A 439 -7.62 38.71 -20.35
C VAL A 439 -6.71 39.34 -19.30
N SER A 440 -7.15 40.40 -18.64
CA SER A 440 -6.35 41.15 -17.65
C SER A 440 -6.95 41.13 -16.23
N ASP A 441 -8.16 40.59 -16.09
CA ASP A 441 -9.00 40.63 -14.90
C ASP A 441 -10.04 39.49 -14.97
N LEU A 442 -10.57 39.07 -13.82
CA LEU A 442 -11.59 38.02 -13.67
C LEU A 442 -12.65 38.46 -12.66
N ASP A 443 -13.85 37.91 -12.79
CA ASP A 443 -14.97 38.02 -11.84
C ASP A 443 -14.93 36.86 -10.84
N GLU A 444 -15.33 37.09 -9.59
CA GLU A 444 -15.45 36.03 -8.56
C GLU A 444 -16.62 35.08 -8.86
N PHE A 445 -16.46 33.80 -8.47
CA PHE A 445 -17.49 32.78 -8.60
C PHE A 445 -18.37 32.73 -7.34
N VAL A 446 -19.69 32.80 -7.50
CA VAL A 446 -20.64 32.65 -6.38
C VAL A 446 -20.93 31.15 -6.18
N THR A 447 -20.37 30.55 -5.13
CA THR A 447 -20.54 29.10 -4.80
C THR A 447 -21.66 28.83 -3.80
N GLN A 448 -22.11 29.89 -3.11
CA GLN A 448 -23.21 29.84 -2.17
C GLN A 448 -23.91 31.20 -2.11
N GLU A 449 -25.23 31.18 -2.08
CA GLU A 449 -26.03 32.40 -2.00
C GLU A 449 -27.33 32.09 -1.27
N LEU A 450 -27.61 32.84 -0.21
CA LEU A 450 -28.88 32.82 0.50
C LEU A 450 -29.56 34.18 0.31
N ILE A 451 -30.74 34.17 -0.30
CA ILE A 451 -31.52 35.38 -0.57
C ILE A 451 -32.90 35.21 0.05
N VAL A 452 -33.27 36.09 0.98
CA VAL A 452 -34.67 36.19 1.45
C VAL A 452 -35.50 36.79 0.32
N THR A 453 -36.35 35.96 -0.29
CA THR A 453 -37.16 36.31 -1.47
C THR A 453 -38.48 37.00 -1.10
N SER A 454 -39.04 36.66 0.06
CA SER A 454 -40.21 37.35 0.63
C SER A 454 -40.05 37.42 2.13
N ALA A 455 -39.70 38.61 2.64
CA ALA A 455 -39.47 38.81 4.06
C ALA A 455 -40.78 39.05 4.82
N TRP A 456 -40.84 38.52 6.04
CA TRP A 456 -41.70 39.05 7.10
C TRP A 456 -41.24 40.44 7.55
N ASP A 457 -41.94 41.05 8.51
CA ASP A 457 -41.64 42.41 8.97
C ASP A 457 -40.23 42.49 9.57
N VAL A 458 -39.40 43.37 9.02
CA VAL A 458 -38.00 43.54 9.45
C VAL A 458 -37.97 44.44 10.68
N ILE A 459 -37.75 43.85 11.85
CA ILE A 459 -37.70 44.55 13.15
C ILE A 459 -36.27 44.82 13.64
N GLY A 460 -35.28 44.32 12.91
CA GLY A 460 -33.85 44.57 13.13
C GLY A 460 -33.01 44.00 12.00
N SER A 461 -31.70 44.27 11.99
CA SER A 461 -30.80 43.73 10.97
C SER A 461 -30.78 42.21 11.02
N GLY A 462 -31.29 41.54 9.98
CA GLY A 462 -31.41 40.08 9.95
C GLY A 462 -32.40 39.51 10.98
N HIS A 463 -33.35 40.32 11.45
CA HIS A 463 -34.37 39.96 12.42
C HIS A 463 -35.77 40.23 11.85
N TYR A 464 -36.56 39.17 11.75
CA TYR A 464 -37.86 39.15 11.10
C TYR A 464 -38.95 38.74 12.08
N GLN A 465 -40.13 39.36 12.01
CA GLN A 465 -41.29 39.02 12.80
C GLN A 465 -42.49 38.78 11.89
N SER A 466 -43.23 37.68 12.08
CA SER A 466 -44.46 37.44 11.36
C SER A 466 -45.44 38.61 11.55
N PRO A 467 -46.16 39.01 10.48
CA PRO A 467 -47.18 40.04 10.61
C PRO A 467 -48.35 39.56 11.47
N ASP A 468 -49.14 40.50 11.98
CA ASP A 468 -50.40 40.21 12.65
C ASP A 468 -51.38 39.60 11.63
N ILE A 469 -51.88 38.40 11.92
CA ILE A 469 -52.85 37.66 11.09
C ILE A 469 -54.08 37.28 11.90
N ASN A 470 -55.24 37.12 11.26
CA ASN A 470 -56.51 36.77 11.92
C ASN A 470 -56.65 35.25 12.14
N ASP A 471 -57.68 34.84 12.89
CA ASP A 471 -58.06 33.45 13.10
C ASP A 471 -58.23 32.70 11.76
N ASN A 472 -57.65 31.49 11.67
CA ASN A 472 -57.57 30.64 10.49
C ASN A 472 -56.75 31.21 9.31
N GLU A 473 -55.94 32.24 9.52
CA GLU A 473 -55.01 32.74 8.50
C GLU A 473 -53.62 32.08 8.63
N THR A 474 -52.81 32.27 7.59
CA THR A 474 -51.44 31.77 7.50
C THR A 474 -50.57 32.82 6.85
N THR A 475 -49.36 33.00 7.36
CA THR A 475 -48.32 33.85 6.77
C THR A 475 -47.03 33.07 6.61
N SER A 476 -46.22 33.41 5.60
CA SER A 476 -44.91 32.81 5.41
C SER A 476 -43.84 33.82 4.96
N MET A 477 -42.61 33.54 5.37
CA MET A 477 -41.39 34.15 4.87
C MET A 477 -40.66 33.11 4.02
N THR A 478 -40.14 33.51 2.86
CA THR A 478 -39.43 32.61 1.94
C THR A 478 -38.03 33.10 1.63
N ALA A 479 -37.13 32.14 1.40
CA ALA A 479 -35.79 32.39 0.90
C ALA A 479 -35.38 31.33 -0.12
N THR A 480 -34.46 31.70 -1.01
CA THR A 480 -33.79 30.78 -1.91
C THR A 480 -32.36 30.57 -1.45
N LEU A 481 -31.92 29.31 -1.41
CA LEU A 481 -30.56 28.91 -1.12
C LEU A 481 -29.99 28.21 -2.36
N PHE A 482 -28.88 28.72 -2.87
CA PHE A 482 -28.04 28.01 -3.82
C PHE A 482 -26.73 27.63 -3.15
N ASN A 483 -26.31 26.38 -3.31
CA ASN A 483 -25.03 25.89 -2.79
C ASN A 483 -24.48 24.77 -3.67
N THR A 484 -23.18 24.83 -3.98
CA THR A 484 -22.51 23.80 -4.80
C THR A 484 -21.97 22.63 -3.97
N ASN A 485 -21.96 22.73 -2.64
CA ASN A 485 -21.52 21.70 -1.68
C ASN A 485 -22.55 21.55 -0.56
N ARG A 486 -22.52 20.45 0.21
CA ARG A 486 -23.38 20.31 1.40
C ARG A 486 -23.03 21.39 2.43
N VAL A 487 -24.03 22.12 2.94
CA VAL A 487 -23.88 23.23 3.90
C VAL A 487 -24.72 23.02 5.16
N LEU A 488 -24.34 23.66 6.27
CA LEU A 488 -25.14 23.70 7.49
C LEU A 488 -25.96 25.00 7.52
N LEU A 489 -27.28 24.89 7.35
CA LEU A 489 -28.22 26.01 7.55
C LEU A 489 -28.57 26.11 9.03
N SER A 490 -28.41 27.29 9.62
CA SER A 490 -28.76 27.57 11.01
C SER A 490 -29.55 28.86 11.15
N PHE A 491 -30.53 28.89 12.07
CA PHE A 491 -31.24 30.11 12.47
C PHE A 491 -31.77 30.01 13.91
N GLU A 492 -32.05 31.16 14.51
CA GLU A 492 -32.72 31.28 15.80
C GLU A 492 -34.20 31.64 15.59
N TYR A 493 -35.09 31.03 16.38
CA TYR A 493 -36.51 31.35 16.34
C TYR A 493 -37.12 31.46 17.74
N LYS A 494 -38.19 32.25 17.84
CA LYS A 494 -39.05 32.36 19.02
C LYS A 494 -40.51 32.38 18.58
N VAL A 495 -41.35 31.60 19.25
CA VAL A 495 -42.81 31.61 19.08
C VAL A 495 -43.44 32.23 20.32
N SER A 496 -44.38 33.15 20.13
CA SER A 496 -45.25 33.69 21.18
C SER A 496 -46.69 33.56 20.72
N SER A 497 -47.31 32.42 21.03
CA SER A 497 -48.63 32.05 20.54
C SER A 497 -49.43 31.18 21.52
N GLU A 498 -50.65 30.80 21.16
CA GLU A 498 -51.44 29.81 21.89
C GLU A 498 -50.80 28.41 21.88
N TYR A 499 -50.56 27.87 23.07
CA TYR A 499 -49.92 26.55 23.23
C TYR A 499 -50.80 25.43 22.66
N GLY A 500 -50.27 24.72 21.66
CA GLY A 500 -50.92 23.58 21.00
C GLY A 500 -51.81 23.93 19.80
N TYR A 501 -52.04 25.22 19.54
CA TYR A 501 -53.03 25.70 18.56
C TYR A 501 -52.37 26.44 17.40
N ASP A 502 -51.82 27.62 17.68
CA ASP A 502 -51.10 28.45 16.73
C ASP A 502 -49.70 27.91 16.48
N LYS A 503 -49.39 27.57 15.24
CA LYS A 503 -48.25 26.73 14.89
C LYS A 503 -47.25 27.43 14.01
N PHE A 504 -45.99 27.33 14.42
CA PHE A 504 -44.82 27.62 13.61
C PHE A 504 -44.29 26.33 12.95
N ASN A 505 -44.04 26.41 11.64
CA ASN A 505 -43.42 25.36 10.84
C ASN A 505 -42.24 25.92 10.04
N PHE A 506 -41.29 25.06 9.72
CA PHE A 506 -40.20 25.36 8.79
C PHE A 506 -40.06 24.21 7.81
N ASN A 507 -39.93 24.51 6.52
CA ASN A 507 -39.74 23.52 5.48
C ASN A 507 -38.61 23.89 4.49
N ILE A 508 -38.02 22.86 3.89
CA ILE A 508 -37.07 22.97 2.77
C ILE A 508 -37.64 22.14 1.62
N ASP A 509 -37.82 22.76 0.46
CA ASP A 509 -38.40 22.14 -0.74
C ASP A 509 -39.75 21.43 -0.48
N GLY A 510 -40.53 21.96 0.46
CA GLY A 510 -41.81 21.40 0.89
C GLY A 510 -41.70 20.27 1.93
N GLU A 511 -40.50 19.81 2.29
CA GLU A 511 -40.30 18.87 3.40
C GLU A 511 -40.34 19.61 4.75
N VAL A 512 -41.31 19.26 5.59
CA VAL A 512 -41.51 19.92 6.89
C VAL A 512 -40.49 19.39 7.91
N LEU A 513 -39.63 20.29 8.39
CA LEU A 513 -38.53 20.00 9.30
C LEU A 513 -38.77 20.47 10.74
N ILE A 514 -39.50 21.57 10.90
CA ILE A 514 -40.12 21.96 12.18
C ILE A 514 -41.63 21.86 11.99
N ASN A 515 -42.30 21.13 12.87
CA ASN A 515 -43.73 20.85 12.75
C ASN A 515 -44.48 21.17 14.04
N GLY A 516 -45.21 22.28 14.05
CA GLY A 516 -46.23 22.58 15.06
C GLY A 516 -45.70 23.17 16.37
N GLU A 517 -44.59 23.89 16.33
CA GLU A 517 -44.07 24.64 17.48
C GLU A 517 -45.06 25.74 17.88
N SER A 518 -45.36 25.86 19.18
CA SER A 518 -46.44 26.72 19.69
C SER A 518 -46.21 27.11 21.16
N GLY A 519 -46.97 28.10 21.64
CA GLY A 519 -46.85 28.61 23.02
C GLY A 519 -45.97 29.86 23.12
N ASP A 520 -45.66 30.28 24.35
CA ASP A 520 -44.70 31.36 24.63
C ASP A 520 -43.33 30.76 24.97
N THR A 521 -42.49 30.67 23.95
CA THR A 521 -41.19 29.97 24.00
C THR A 521 -40.05 30.94 24.25
N GLU A 522 -38.97 30.45 24.86
CA GLU A 522 -37.67 31.13 24.81
C GLU A 522 -37.04 30.96 23.42
N TRP A 523 -36.00 31.76 23.11
CA TRP A 523 -35.24 31.62 21.86
C TRP A 523 -34.65 30.20 21.70
N LYS A 524 -34.94 29.56 20.57
CA LYS A 524 -34.43 28.25 20.19
C LYS A 524 -33.47 28.38 19.00
N ASN A 525 -32.44 27.53 18.97
CA ASN A 525 -31.55 27.37 17.82
C ASN A 525 -32.02 26.18 16.98
N TYR A 526 -32.11 26.35 15.67
CA TYR A 526 -32.35 25.28 14.72
C TYR A 526 -31.17 25.15 13.76
N SER A 527 -30.81 23.92 13.37
CA SER A 527 -29.78 23.67 12.37
C SER A 527 -30.04 22.39 11.60
N VAL A 528 -29.77 22.40 10.29
CA VAL A 528 -29.97 21.27 9.39
C VAL A 528 -28.94 21.28 8.26
N ASN A 529 -28.47 20.10 7.85
CA ASN A 529 -27.63 19.96 6.67
C ASN A 529 -28.49 20.07 5.40
N VAL A 530 -28.05 20.85 4.43
CA VAL A 530 -28.69 21.01 3.11
C VAL A 530 -27.74 20.48 2.05
N GLU A 531 -28.24 19.57 1.19
CA GLU A 531 -27.47 19.00 0.07
C GLU A 531 -27.13 20.05 -0.98
N PRO A 532 -26.16 19.81 -1.88
CA PRO A 532 -25.91 20.68 -3.03
C PRO A 532 -27.16 20.85 -3.90
N GLY A 533 -27.46 22.09 -4.30
CA GLY A 533 -28.59 22.37 -5.16
C GLY A 533 -29.15 23.77 -5.04
N PHE A 534 -30.33 23.95 -5.63
CA PHE A 534 -31.17 25.12 -5.42
C PHE A 534 -32.35 24.71 -4.57
N HIS A 535 -32.52 25.37 -3.43
CA HIS A 535 -33.49 25.02 -2.40
C HIS A 535 -34.39 26.20 -2.09
N ASN A 536 -35.67 25.92 -1.87
CA ASN A 536 -36.63 26.89 -1.33
C ASN A 536 -36.82 26.65 0.16
N LEU A 537 -36.61 27.70 0.95
CA LEU A 537 -36.80 27.70 2.39
C LEU A 537 -38.09 28.45 2.70
N GLU A 538 -38.92 27.90 3.58
CA GLU A 538 -40.16 28.55 3.99
C GLU A 538 -40.39 28.43 5.51
N TRP A 539 -40.54 29.59 6.16
CA TRP A 539 -40.97 29.73 7.55
C TRP A 539 -42.45 30.09 7.55
N ILE A 540 -43.30 29.30 8.21
CA ILE A 540 -44.76 29.43 8.17
C ILE A 540 -45.30 29.61 9.58
N TYR A 541 -46.17 30.60 9.76
CA TYR A 541 -46.97 30.76 10.97
C TYR A 541 -48.46 30.65 10.64
N ILE A 542 -49.17 29.79 11.37
CA ILE A 542 -50.58 29.43 11.14
C ILE A 542 -51.35 29.69 12.43
N LYS A 543 -52.43 30.49 12.36
CA LYS A 543 -53.37 30.64 13.48
C LYS A 543 -54.52 29.66 13.38
N ASP A 544 -54.97 29.17 14.53
CA ASP A 544 -56.18 28.37 14.61
C ASP A 544 -57.44 29.26 14.64
N GLY A 545 -58.61 28.67 14.89
CA GLY A 545 -59.90 29.34 14.78
C GLY A 545 -60.44 29.96 16.06
N MET A 546 -59.69 29.99 17.17
CA MET A 546 -60.21 30.42 18.48
C MET A 546 -59.16 31.09 19.37
N PHE A 547 -59.47 32.30 19.87
CA PHE A 547 -58.73 33.01 20.92
C PHE A 547 -57.30 33.48 20.52
N SER A 548 -56.74 34.40 21.30
CA SER A 548 -55.39 34.97 21.12
C SER A 548 -54.63 34.91 22.44
N PHE A 549 -53.35 34.50 22.44
CA PHE A 549 -52.50 34.46 23.63
C PHE A 549 -51.04 34.77 23.30
N GLY A 550 -50.41 35.61 24.12
CA GLY A 550 -49.06 36.10 23.85
C GLY A 550 -49.07 37.25 22.85
N ASN A 551 -47.99 37.38 22.07
CA ASN A 551 -47.89 38.41 21.02
C ASN A 551 -48.43 37.92 19.66
N ASP A 552 -48.92 36.68 19.58
CA ASP A 552 -49.50 36.07 18.38
C ASP A 552 -48.56 36.14 17.15
N ASN A 553 -47.27 35.86 17.36
CA ASN A 553 -46.26 35.97 16.33
C ASN A 553 -45.09 34.99 16.47
N VAL A 554 -44.27 34.96 15.41
CA VAL A 554 -43.00 34.24 15.34
C VAL A 554 -41.90 35.23 14.97
N GLU A 555 -40.79 35.19 15.70
CA GLU A 555 -39.57 35.95 15.40
C GLU A 555 -38.45 35.00 14.91
N ILE A 556 -37.73 35.39 13.86
CA ILE A 556 -36.60 34.65 13.26
C ILE A 556 -35.37 35.56 13.16
N ARG A 557 -34.19 35.11 13.59
CA ARG A 557 -32.93 35.84 13.44
C ARG A 557 -31.73 34.94 13.20
N ASN A 558 -30.57 35.54 12.95
CA ASN A 558 -29.28 34.85 12.81
C ASN A 558 -29.30 33.72 11.76
N ILE A 559 -29.97 33.94 10.63
CA ILE A 559 -29.98 32.99 9.52
C ILE A 559 -28.58 32.96 8.89
N THR A 560 -27.92 31.81 8.93
CA THR A 560 -26.55 31.61 8.46
C THR A 560 -26.42 30.30 7.70
N ILE A 561 -25.49 30.27 6.75
CA ILE A 561 -25.04 29.07 6.04
C ILE A 561 -23.54 28.94 6.25
N ASN A 562 -23.06 27.76 6.66
CA ASN A 562 -21.65 27.48 6.92
C ASN A 562 -21.16 26.21 6.24
#